data_AF-A0A4Y2VQ18-F1
#
_entry.id   AF-A0A4Y2VQ18-F1
#
_cell.length_a   1.000
_cell.length_b   1.000
_cell.length_c   1.000
_cell.angle_alpha   90.00
_cell.angle_beta   90.00
_cell.angle_gamma   90.00
#
_symmetry.space_group_name_H-M   'P 1'
#
loop_
_entity.id
_entity.type
_entity.pdbx_description
1 polymer ?
#
loop_
_entity_poly.entity_id
_entity_poly.type
_entity_poly.pdbx_seq_one_letter_code
_entity_poly.pdbx_strand_id
1 'polypeptide(L)'
;MSCYQQLCFVHSLQLAVVDICKNNIEREEEHQEITSNESDTDDEDTNDTQEEQRVTVTTTTNPRHLHLSRAEVIPRYNYLFQKVRILVKLFKRSPTNYDMYLQKYVKEDTGKELSLILDSLMAMIKRFHKLKVCIVKALIDIGSDTKFSDLEWSKIKDLIDSLQPFKLAVEALYRRVSNLLTAETTLVYFREIAYSRHSVKC
;
A
#
# COMPACT_ATOMS: atom_id res chain seq x y z
N MET A 1 -10.45 27.68 15.30
CA MET A 1 -10.60 27.18 13.91
C MET A 1 -9.43 26.31 13.42
N SER A 2 -8.25 26.32 14.06
CA SER A 2 -7.01 25.65 13.59
C SER A 2 -7.11 24.15 13.26
N CYS A 3 -7.95 23.37 13.96
CA CYS A 3 -8.07 21.92 13.78
C CYS A 3 -8.31 21.51 12.31
N TYR A 4 -9.23 22.17 11.61
CA TYR A 4 -9.54 21.86 10.21
C TYR A 4 -8.38 22.17 9.26
N GLN A 5 -7.67 23.29 9.48
CA GLN A 5 -6.49 23.62 8.66
C GLN A 5 -5.37 22.59 8.85
N GLN A 6 -5.10 22.14 10.08
CA GLN A 6 -4.14 21.07 10.34
C GLN A 6 -4.54 19.76 9.66
N LEU A 7 -5.83 19.38 9.72
CA LEU A 7 -6.34 18.17 9.07
C LEU A 7 -6.15 18.23 7.54
N CYS A 8 -6.51 19.36 6.91
CA CYS A 8 -6.32 19.58 5.48
C CYS A 8 -4.84 19.56 5.08
N PHE A 9 -3.96 20.22 5.84
CA PHE A 9 -2.53 20.29 5.50
C PHE A 9 -1.86 18.90 5.53
N VAL A 10 -2.18 18.08 6.54
CA VAL A 10 -1.64 16.72 6.63
C VAL A 10 -2.27 15.79 5.57
N HIS A 11 -3.55 15.98 5.22
CA HIS A 11 -4.16 15.23 4.11
C HIS A 11 -3.55 15.60 2.75
N SER A 12 -3.36 16.89 2.45
CA SER A 12 -2.67 17.34 1.24
C SER A 12 -1.23 16.83 1.16
N LEU A 13 -0.50 16.81 2.29
CA LEU A 13 0.84 16.22 2.33
C LEU A 13 0.81 14.70 2.13
N GLN A 14 -0.17 13.99 2.71
CA GLN A 14 -0.34 12.55 2.47
C GLN A 14 -0.63 12.25 1.00
N LEU A 15 -1.45 13.07 0.33
CA LEU A 15 -1.70 12.97 -1.11
C LEU A 15 -0.44 13.25 -1.93
N ALA A 16 0.29 14.34 -1.63
CA ALA A 16 1.54 14.68 -2.32
C ALA A 16 2.62 13.60 -2.12
N VAL A 17 2.72 13.00 -0.94
CA VAL A 17 3.62 11.86 -0.68
C VAL A 17 3.23 10.63 -1.51
N VAL A 18 1.94 10.32 -1.63
CA VAL A 18 1.47 9.19 -2.45
C VAL A 18 1.74 9.45 -3.94
N ASP A 19 1.52 10.66 -4.43
CA ASP A 19 1.80 11.08 -5.80
C ASP A 19 3.30 11.04 -6.14
N ILE A 20 4.15 11.60 -5.26
CA ILE A 20 5.61 11.51 -5.39
C ILE A 20 6.09 10.06 -5.37
N CYS A 21 5.49 9.19 -4.56
CA CYS A 21 5.80 7.75 -4.56
C CYS A 21 5.36 7.03 -5.85
N LYS A 22 4.25 7.45 -6.47
CA LYS A 22 3.80 6.91 -7.76
C LYS A 22 4.72 7.34 -8.90
N ASN A 23 4.90 8.65 -9.05
CA ASN A 23 5.54 9.25 -10.21
C ASN A 23 7.06 9.00 -10.29
N ASN A 24 7.73 8.69 -9.16
CA ASN A 24 9.14 8.25 -9.17
C ASN A 24 9.32 6.74 -9.43
N ILE A 25 8.26 5.93 -9.39
CA ILE A 25 8.32 4.50 -9.74
C ILE A 25 8.07 4.30 -11.23
N GLU A 26 7.18 5.09 -11.84
CA GLU A 26 6.90 5.08 -13.28
C GLU A 26 8.16 5.46 -14.10
N ARG A 27 8.97 6.41 -13.64
CA ARG A 27 10.29 6.73 -14.23
C ARG A 27 11.33 5.61 -14.11
N GLU A 28 11.17 4.67 -13.18
CA GLU A 28 12.01 3.47 -13.14
C GLU A 28 11.55 2.37 -14.11
N GLU A 29 10.45 2.59 -14.85
CA GLU A 29 9.93 1.65 -15.86
C GLU A 29 10.32 2.13 -17.27
N GLU A 30 10.18 3.44 -17.56
CA GLU A 30 10.66 4.07 -18.82
C GLU A 30 12.16 3.78 -19.12
N HIS A 31 13.01 3.73 -18.10
CA HIS A 31 14.44 3.47 -18.24
C HIS A 31 14.82 2.00 -18.54
N GLN A 32 13.86 1.08 -18.66
CA GLN A 32 14.13 -0.33 -18.99
C GLN A 32 13.56 -0.80 -20.35
N GLU A 33 12.77 0.03 -21.05
CA GLU A 33 12.02 -0.40 -22.24
C GLU A 33 12.65 0.01 -23.59
N ILE A 34 13.83 0.64 -23.58
CA ILE A 34 14.52 1.13 -24.81
C ILE A 34 15.56 0.12 -25.34
N THR A 35 15.15 -1.11 -25.68
CA THR A 35 15.90 -2.01 -26.61
C THR A 35 15.00 -3.04 -27.31
N SER A 36 14.14 -2.59 -28.22
CA SER A 36 13.63 -3.42 -29.34
C SER A 36 13.00 -2.52 -30.41
N ASN A 37 13.57 -2.51 -31.61
CA ASN A 37 13.14 -1.64 -32.72
C ASN A 37 11.98 -2.24 -33.54
N GLU A 38 11.18 -1.33 -34.12
CA GLU A 38 10.56 -1.38 -35.47
C GLU A 38 9.80 -2.64 -35.92
N SER A 39 8.48 -2.48 -36.10
CA SER A 39 7.80 -2.83 -37.36
C SER A 39 6.45 -2.10 -37.48
N ASP A 40 6.20 -1.41 -38.60
CA ASP A 40 5.02 -0.57 -38.83
C ASP A 40 3.75 -1.34 -39.25
N THR A 41 2.57 -0.72 -39.13
CA THR A 41 1.56 -0.63 -40.23
C THR A 41 0.44 0.39 -39.90
N ASP A 42 -0.18 0.95 -40.95
CA ASP A 42 -1.14 2.08 -40.96
C ASP A 42 -2.65 1.67 -41.00
N ASP A 43 -3.49 2.71 -41.15
CA ASP A 43 -4.95 2.80 -41.49
C ASP A 43 -5.87 3.13 -40.28
N GLU A 44 -6.49 4.33 -40.17
CA GLU A 44 -7.66 4.91 -40.89
C GLU A 44 -8.97 4.06 -40.82
N ASP A 45 -10.16 4.55 -40.42
CA ASP A 45 -10.56 5.74 -39.62
C ASP A 45 -11.86 5.41 -38.79
N THR A 46 -13.09 5.96 -38.83
CA THR A 46 -13.77 7.08 -39.55
C THR A 46 -15.04 7.59 -38.81
N ASN A 47 -15.23 8.92 -38.77
CA ASN A 47 -16.48 9.74 -38.62
C ASN A 47 -17.56 9.46 -37.54
N ASP A 48 -17.81 10.49 -36.71
CA ASP A 48 -19.08 11.21 -36.40
C ASP A 48 -20.46 10.55 -36.69
N THR A 49 -21.54 10.74 -35.88
CA THR A 49 -22.21 12.06 -35.66
C THR A 49 -23.18 12.16 -34.45
N GLN A 50 -23.17 13.34 -33.82
CA GLN A 50 -24.32 14.18 -33.34
C GLN A 50 -25.35 13.76 -32.25
N GLU A 51 -25.52 14.69 -31.28
CA GLU A 51 -26.78 15.28 -30.71
C GLU A 51 -27.83 14.38 -29.98
N GLU A 52 -28.65 14.83 -29.01
CA GLU A 52 -28.81 16.13 -28.32
C GLU A 52 -28.78 16.01 -26.78
N GLN A 53 -28.49 17.15 -26.16
CA GLN A 53 -28.60 17.54 -24.76
C GLN A 53 -29.93 17.19 -24.03
N ARG A 54 -29.89 16.64 -22.81
CA ARG A 54 -31.01 16.76 -21.85
C ARG A 54 -30.56 16.92 -20.39
N VAL A 55 -30.74 18.13 -19.84
CA VAL A 55 -30.41 18.45 -18.44
C VAL A 55 -31.56 18.10 -17.51
N THR A 56 -31.32 17.21 -16.55
CA THR A 56 -32.19 17.01 -15.38
C THR A 56 -31.36 16.92 -14.10
N VAL A 57 -31.37 17.99 -13.30
CA VAL A 57 -30.67 18.04 -12.01
C VAL A 57 -31.51 17.33 -10.95
N THR A 58 -31.10 16.13 -10.55
CA THR A 58 -31.66 15.38 -9.42
C THR A 58 -30.59 15.14 -8.36
N THR A 59 -30.41 16.10 -7.45
CA THR A 59 -29.45 16.02 -6.34
C THR A 59 -29.92 15.05 -5.24
N THR A 60 -29.92 13.76 -5.55
CA THR A 60 -30.15 12.67 -4.60
C THR A 60 -28.86 12.35 -3.84
N THR A 61 -28.62 13.11 -2.75
CA THR A 61 -27.44 12.95 -1.89
C THR A 61 -27.42 11.56 -1.22
N ASN A 62 -26.81 10.58 -1.90
CA ASN A 62 -26.63 9.22 -1.41
C ASN A 62 -25.31 9.12 -0.61
N PRO A 63 -25.34 9.00 0.73
CA PRO A 63 -24.15 9.08 1.58
C PRO A 63 -23.33 7.77 1.62
N ARG A 64 -23.35 6.98 0.53
CA ARG A 64 -22.71 5.66 0.45
C ARG A 64 -21.72 5.48 -0.70
N HIS A 65 -21.39 6.54 -1.43
CA HIS A 65 -20.31 6.52 -2.43
C HIS A 65 -19.09 7.37 -2.01
N LEU A 66 -18.60 7.11 -0.79
CA LEU A 66 -17.15 7.09 -0.57
C LEU A 66 -16.58 5.89 -1.35
N HIS A 67 -16.59 5.99 -2.68
CA HIS A 67 -15.77 5.16 -3.56
C HIS A 67 -14.33 5.60 -3.34
N LEU A 68 -13.76 5.10 -2.25
CA LEU A 68 -12.35 5.24 -1.88
C LEU A 68 -11.57 4.85 -3.12
N SER A 69 -10.92 5.84 -3.75
CA SER A 69 -10.48 5.69 -5.13
C SER A 69 -9.57 4.47 -5.25
N ARG A 70 -9.67 3.79 -6.39
CA ARG A 70 -8.74 2.74 -6.82
C ARG A 70 -7.39 3.40 -7.11
N ALA A 71 -6.74 3.88 -6.05
CA ALA A 71 -5.33 4.21 -6.05
C ALA A 71 -4.60 2.91 -6.35
N GLU A 72 -4.16 2.78 -7.59
CA GLU A 72 -3.56 1.54 -8.08
C GLU A 72 -2.25 1.34 -7.33
N VAL A 73 -2.28 0.39 -6.40
CA VAL A 73 -1.15 0.15 -5.51
C VAL A 73 -0.05 -0.47 -6.35
N ILE A 74 0.88 0.37 -6.82
CA ILE A 74 2.15 0.10 -7.51
C ILE A 74 2.22 -1.31 -8.12
N PRO A 75 2.11 -1.46 -9.46
CA PRO A 75 2.04 -2.78 -10.12
C PRO A 75 3.07 -3.79 -9.59
N ARG A 76 4.32 -3.35 -9.42
CA ARG A 76 5.47 -4.09 -8.86
C ARG A 76 5.20 -4.82 -7.51
N TYR A 77 4.27 -4.32 -6.69
CA TYR A 77 3.92 -4.89 -5.37
C TYR A 77 2.46 -5.36 -5.24
N ASN A 78 1.57 -5.01 -6.17
CA ASN A 78 0.14 -5.37 -6.09
C ASN A 78 -0.06 -6.88 -5.87
N TYR A 79 0.66 -7.72 -6.63
CA TYR A 79 0.63 -9.19 -6.48
C TYR A 79 0.90 -9.64 -5.04
N LEU A 80 1.98 -9.15 -4.42
CA LEU A 80 2.35 -9.47 -3.04
C LEU A 80 1.23 -9.06 -2.08
N PHE A 81 0.63 -7.88 -2.27
CA PHE A 81 -0.46 -7.42 -1.42
C PHE A 81 -1.72 -8.26 -1.56
N GLN A 82 -2.13 -8.64 -2.77
CA GLN A 82 -3.28 -9.55 -2.92
C GLN A 82 -2.97 -10.94 -2.33
N LYS A 83 -1.77 -11.48 -2.53
CA LYS A 83 -1.34 -12.77 -1.96
C LYS A 83 -1.38 -12.77 -0.42
N VAL A 84 -0.83 -11.72 0.22
CA VAL A 84 -0.93 -11.50 1.67
C VAL A 84 -2.38 -11.39 2.11
N ARG A 85 -3.19 -10.60 1.39
CA ARG A 85 -4.60 -10.35 1.71
C ARG A 85 -5.47 -11.60 1.56
N ILE A 86 -5.14 -12.50 0.64
CA ILE A 86 -5.77 -13.81 0.47
C ILE A 86 -5.45 -14.73 1.66
N LEU A 87 -4.19 -14.83 2.09
CA LEU A 87 -3.85 -15.62 3.28
C LEU A 87 -4.46 -15.05 4.57
N VAL A 88 -4.44 -13.72 4.77
CA VAL A 88 -5.13 -13.09 5.91
C VAL A 88 -6.63 -13.43 5.89
N LYS A 89 -7.27 -13.41 4.71
CA LYS A 89 -8.67 -13.86 4.57
C LYS A 89 -8.85 -15.36 4.86
N LEU A 90 -7.91 -16.23 4.48
CA LEU A 90 -7.97 -17.68 4.74
C LEU A 90 -8.03 -17.96 6.25
N PHE A 91 -7.06 -17.48 7.02
CA PHE A 91 -7.03 -17.64 8.47
C PHE A 91 -8.28 -17.05 9.14
N LYS A 92 -8.69 -15.83 8.74
CA LYS A 92 -9.89 -15.18 9.31
C LYS A 92 -11.22 -15.79 8.87
N ARG A 93 -11.28 -16.61 7.82
CA ARG A 93 -12.53 -17.24 7.33
C ARG A 93 -12.99 -18.40 8.22
N SER A 94 -12.09 -19.07 8.93
CA SER A 94 -12.45 -20.11 9.90
C SER A 94 -11.55 -20.02 11.14
N PRO A 95 -11.91 -19.18 12.13
CA PRO A 95 -11.13 -19.05 13.35
C PRO A 95 -10.95 -20.37 14.11
N THR A 96 -12.01 -21.20 14.15
CA THR A 96 -12.03 -22.50 14.80
C THR A 96 -11.11 -23.55 14.17
N ASN A 97 -10.78 -23.42 12.88
CA ASN A 97 -9.95 -24.40 12.17
C ASN A 97 -8.59 -23.80 11.79
N TYR A 98 -8.56 -22.76 10.95
CA TYR A 98 -7.31 -22.23 10.39
C TYR A 98 -6.58 -21.31 11.37
N ASP A 99 -7.28 -20.37 12.03
CA ASP A 99 -6.63 -19.52 13.04
C ASP A 99 -6.23 -20.32 14.29
N MET A 100 -6.85 -21.47 14.58
CA MET A 100 -6.40 -22.39 15.64
C MET A 100 -4.95 -22.84 15.43
N TYR A 101 -4.59 -23.31 14.24
CA TYR A 101 -3.19 -23.69 13.92
C TYR A 101 -2.24 -22.50 14.01
N LEU A 102 -2.67 -21.30 13.61
CA LEU A 102 -1.85 -20.10 13.74
C LEU A 102 -1.67 -19.70 15.21
N GLN A 103 -2.75 -19.64 16.00
CA GLN A 103 -2.71 -19.24 17.41
C GLN A 103 -1.95 -20.24 18.29
N LYS A 104 -1.90 -21.54 17.94
CA LYS A 104 -0.98 -22.53 18.52
C LYS A 104 0.46 -22.03 18.44
N TYR A 105 0.99 -21.83 17.23
CA TYR A 105 2.37 -21.38 17.03
C TYR A 105 2.65 -19.97 17.55
N VAL A 106 1.66 -19.08 17.52
CA VAL A 106 1.77 -17.71 18.03
C VAL A 106 1.83 -17.67 19.57
N LYS A 107 1.13 -18.59 20.27
CA LYS A 107 1.28 -18.80 21.72
C LYS A 107 2.64 -19.38 22.07
N GLU A 108 3.12 -20.37 21.31
CA GLU A 108 4.46 -20.95 21.48
C GLU A 108 5.58 -19.89 21.32
N ASP A 109 5.47 -19.02 20.30
CA ASP A 109 6.49 -18.02 19.96
C ASP A 109 6.43 -16.74 20.82
N THR A 110 5.24 -16.31 21.24
CA THR A 110 5.04 -14.99 21.88
C THR A 110 4.33 -15.00 23.24
N GLY A 111 3.95 -16.18 23.75
CA GLY A 111 3.28 -16.36 25.04
C GLY A 111 1.82 -15.88 25.10
N LYS A 112 1.25 -15.40 24.00
CA LYS A 112 -0.13 -14.86 23.93
C LYS A 112 -0.69 -14.91 22.51
N GLU A 113 -1.99 -14.70 22.37
CA GLU A 113 -2.65 -14.65 21.06
C GLU A 113 -2.32 -13.37 20.28
N LEU A 114 -2.17 -13.51 18.96
CA LEU A 114 -1.76 -12.43 18.06
C LEU A 114 -2.33 -12.68 16.65
N SER A 115 -3.65 -12.58 16.51
CA SER A 115 -4.37 -12.80 15.24
C SER A 115 -3.93 -11.89 14.08
N LEU A 116 -4.17 -12.34 12.84
CA LEU A 116 -3.94 -11.52 11.64
C LEU A 116 -5.02 -10.43 11.46
N ILE A 117 -4.63 -9.30 10.89
CA ILE A 117 -5.49 -8.12 10.71
C ILE A 117 -5.62 -7.75 9.23
N LEU A 118 -6.84 -7.34 8.84
CA LEU A 118 -7.20 -6.93 7.48
C LEU A 118 -7.52 -5.43 7.45
N ASP A 119 -6.63 -4.66 8.09
CA ASP A 119 -6.72 -3.23 8.33
C ASP A 119 -5.95 -2.45 7.22
N SER A 120 -5.52 -1.22 7.49
CA SER A 120 -4.57 -0.46 6.68
C SER A 120 -3.39 -1.30 6.17
N LEU A 121 -2.94 -1.01 4.94
CA LEU A 121 -1.89 -1.74 4.23
C LEU A 121 -0.63 -1.93 5.11
N MET A 122 -0.16 -0.84 5.71
CA MET A 122 0.95 -0.81 6.67
C MET A 122 0.77 -1.78 7.85
N ALA A 123 -0.39 -1.74 8.51
CA ALA A 123 -0.66 -2.56 9.69
C ALA A 123 -0.78 -4.05 9.33
N MET A 124 -1.52 -4.36 8.25
CA MET A 124 -1.64 -5.73 7.73
C MET A 124 -0.26 -6.34 7.41
N ILE A 125 0.58 -5.64 6.65
CA ILE A 125 1.89 -6.16 6.23
C ILE A 125 2.85 -6.30 7.42
N LYS A 126 2.94 -5.30 8.31
CA LYS A 126 3.79 -5.40 9.52
C LYS A 126 3.35 -6.54 10.45
N ARG A 127 2.04 -6.77 10.60
CA ARG A 127 1.50 -7.91 11.36
C ARG A 127 1.80 -9.25 10.69
N PHE A 128 1.65 -9.33 9.37
CA PHE A 128 1.91 -10.54 8.59
C PHE A 128 3.40 -10.94 8.63
N HIS A 129 4.32 -10.00 8.35
CA HIS A 129 5.76 -10.27 8.44
C HIS A 129 6.20 -10.64 9.86
N LYS A 130 5.69 -9.96 10.89
CA LYS A 130 6.00 -10.32 12.29
C LYS A 130 5.65 -11.79 12.60
N LEU A 131 4.66 -12.35 11.91
CA LEU A 131 4.21 -13.72 12.10
C LEU A 131 4.78 -14.72 11.06
N LYS A 132 5.80 -14.36 10.26
CA LYS A 132 6.39 -15.21 9.20
C LYS A 132 6.55 -16.67 9.64
N VAL A 133 7.22 -16.92 10.77
CA VAL A 133 7.51 -18.28 11.26
C VAL A 133 6.22 -19.03 11.63
N CYS A 134 5.31 -18.40 12.37
CA CYS A 134 4.03 -19.00 12.76
C CYS A 134 3.14 -19.29 11.54
N ILE A 135 3.11 -18.40 10.55
CA ILE A 135 2.36 -18.57 9.29
C ILE A 135 2.92 -19.74 8.50
N VAL A 136 4.25 -19.83 8.31
CA VAL A 136 4.87 -20.92 7.56
C VAL A 136 4.59 -22.27 8.22
N LYS A 137 4.72 -22.37 9.55
CA LYS A 137 4.36 -23.59 10.30
C LYS A 137 2.88 -23.93 10.16
N ALA A 138 1.98 -22.95 10.33
CA ALA A 138 0.53 -23.17 10.21
C ALA A 138 0.10 -23.61 8.81
N LEU A 139 0.71 -23.08 7.74
CA LEU A 139 0.44 -23.50 6.37
C LEU A 139 0.87 -24.95 6.09
N ILE A 140 1.92 -25.44 6.78
CA ILE A 140 2.35 -26.84 6.73
C ILE A 140 1.35 -27.74 7.47
N ASP A 141 0.98 -27.41 8.72
CA ASP A 141 -0.05 -28.14 9.50
C ASP A 141 -1.41 -28.19 8.78
N ILE A 142 -1.77 -27.13 8.03
CA ILE A 142 -3.01 -27.04 7.23
C ILE A 142 -2.89 -27.81 5.89
N GLY A 143 -1.68 -28.14 5.44
CA GLY A 143 -1.45 -28.76 4.12
C GLY A 143 -1.71 -27.80 2.95
N SER A 144 -1.42 -26.51 3.10
CA SER A 144 -1.70 -25.50 2.06
C SER A 144 -0.58 -25.37 1.03
N ASP A 145 -0.95 -25.39 -0.26
CA ASP A 145 -0.03 -25.11 -1.37
C ASP A 145 0.45 -23.65 -1.43
N THR A 146 -0.27 -22.71 -0.77
CA THR A 146 0.03 -21.28 -0.85
C THR A 146 1.26 -20.94 -0.01
N LYS A 147 2.43 -20.89 -0.67
CA LYS A 147 3.74 -20.62 -0.06
C LYS A 147 4.28 -19.26 -0.49
N PHE A 148 5.13 -18.68 0.36
CA PHE A 148 5.87 -17.45 0.10
C PHE A 148 7.37 -17.79 0.02
N SER A 149 8.02 -17.42 -1.08
CA SER A 149 9.48 -17.58 -1.21
C SER A 149 10.24 -16.55 -0.38
N ASP A 150 11.53 -16.80 -0.10
CA ASP A 150 12.33 -15.84 0.67
C ASP A 150 12.57 -14.51 -0.06
N LEU A 151 12.50 -14.49 -1.39
CA LEU A 151 12.47 -13.24 -2.16
C LEU A 151 11.17 -12.44 -1.91
N GLU A 152 10.02 -13.11 -1.79
CA GLU A 152 8.76 -12.44 -1.42
C GLU A 152 8.79 -11.94 0.02
N TRP A 153 9.38 -12.70 0.94
CA TRP A 153 9.59 -12.26 2.33
C TRP A 153 10.56 -11.08 2.42
N SER A 154 11.64 -11.06 1.62
CA SER A 154 12.55 -9.90 1.52
C SER A 154 11.78 -8.68 1.04
N LYS A 155 11.12 -8.75 -0.12
CA LYS A 155 10.34 -7.62 -0.67
C LYS A 155 9.29 -7.07 0.32
N ILE A 156 8.72 -7.93 1.17
CA ILE A 156 7.83 -7.52 2.27
C ILE A 156 8.59 -6.79 3.40
N LYS A 157 9.78 -7.25 3.80
CA LYS A 157 10.65 -6.58 4.78
C LYS A 157 11.20 -5.25 4.26
N ASP A 158 11.71 -5.24 3.03
CA ASP A 158 12.27 -4.08 2.34
C ASP A 158 11.23 -2.96 2.24
N LEU A 159 9.95 -3.32 1.98
CA LEU A 159 8.82 -2.40 2.02
C LEU A 159 8.45 -1.93 3.44
N ILE A 160 8.47 -2.82 4.43
CA ILE A 160 8.21 -2.48 5.84
C ILE A 160 9.17 -1.39 6.35
N ASP A 161 10.43 -1.51 5.93
CA ASP A 161 11.51 -0.58 6.25
C ASP A 161 11.44 0.68 5.39
N SER A 162 11.17 0.55 4.08
CA SER A 162 11.06 1.71 3.19
C SER A 162 9.91 2.64 3.62
N LEU A 163 8.80 2.07 4.08
CA LEU A 163 7.65 2.81 4.61
C LEU A 163 7.80 3.22 6.09
N GLN A 164 8.85 2.81 6.82
CA GLN A 164 9.01 3.13 8.23
C GLN A 164 9.19 4.65 8.51
N PRO A 165 10.03 5.40 7.78
CA PRO A 165 10.16 6.84 8.02
C PRO A 165 8.86 7.62 7.82
N PHE A 166 8.03 7.20 6.84
CA PHE A 166 6.71 7.80 6.61
C PHE A 166 5.79 7.65 7.82
N LYS A 167 5.85 6.52 8.55
CA LYS A 167 5.13 6.38 9.82
C LYS A 167 5.60 7.41 10.86
N LEU A 168 6.91 7.54 11.05
CA LEU A 168 7.50 8.44 12.05
C LEU A 168 7.18 9.92 11.75
N ALA A 169 7.27 10.31 10.49
CA ALA A 169 6.91 11.64 10.02
C ALA A 169 5.42 11.95 10.23
N VAL A 170 4.52 11.01 9.91
CA VAL A 170 3.08 11.13 10.18
C VAL A 170 2.82 11.25 11.69
N GLU A 171 3.47 10.46 12.53
CA GLU A 171 3.36 10.54 14.00
C GLU A 171 3.90 11.86 14.58
N ALA A 172 4.94 12.45 13.98
CA ALA A 172 5.42 13.78 14.34
C ALA A 172 4.41 14.87 13.96
N LEU A 173 3.87 14.83 12.75
CA LEU A 173 2.92 15.81 12.21
C LEU A 173 1.58 15.82 12.96
N TYR A 174 1.05 14.64 13.34
CA TYR A 174 -0.20 14.52 14.10
C TYR A 174 -0.05 14.78 15.62
N ARG A 175 1.17 15.07 16.11
CA ARG A 175 1.39 15.37 17.53
C ARG A 175 0.73 16.71 17.87
N ARG A 176 0.04 16.81 19.03
CA ARG A 176 -0.67 18.04 19.47
C ARG A 176 0.17 19.32 19.54
N VAL A 177 1.50 19.19 19.60
CA VAL A 177 2.47 20.30 19.63
C VAL A 177 3.13 20.59 18.27
N SER A 178 2.68 19.91 17.21
CA SER A 178 3.15 20.09 15.84
C SER A 178 2.88 21.53 15.38
N ASN A 179 3.94 22.18 14.90
CA ASN A 179 3.97 23.57 14.45
C ASN A 179 4.64 23.66 13.06
N LEU A 180 4.69 24.86 12.47
CA LEU A 180 5.24 25.06 11.12
C LEU A 180 6.68 24.54 10.99
N LEU A 181 7.54 24.80 11.97
CA LEU A 181 8.93 24.33 12.01
C LEU A 181 9.02 22.78 12.08
N THR A 182 8.11 22.15 12.82
CA THR A 182 8.01 20.68 12.88
C THR A 182 7.62 20.11 11.52
N ALA A 183 6.67 20.76 10.82
CA ALA A 183 6.25 20.35 9.49
C ALA A 183 7.37 20.54 8.46
N GLU A 184 8.00 21.72 8.43
CA GLU A 184 9.15 22.03 7.56
C GLU A 184 10.31 21.05 7.76
N THR A 185 10.72 20.79 9.00
CA THR A 185 11.77 19.81 9.33
C THR A 185 11.38 18.40 8.86
N THR A 186 10.10 18.03 8.97
CA THR A 186 9.59 16.74 8.49
C THR A 186 9.61 16.63 6.96
N LEU A 187 9.36 17.74 6.24
CA LEU A 187 9.46 17.81 4.78
C LEU A 187 10.92 17.72 4.30
N VAL A 188 11.86 18.39 4.99
CA VAL A 188 13.30 18.26 4.70
C VAL A 188 13.77 16.83 4.90
N TYR A 189 13.41 16.20 6.02
CA TYR A 189 13.72 14.79 6.30
C TYR A 189 13.15 13.85 5.21
N PHE A 190 11.91 14.07 4.77
CA PHE A 190 11.33 13.31 3.65
C PHE A 190 12.12 13.48 2.35
N ARG A 191 12.55 14.71 2.05
CA ARG A 191 13.34 15.03 0.86
C ARG A 191 14.69 14.29 0.88
N GLU A 192 15.38 14.28 2.01
CA GLU A 192 16.63 13.53 2.19
C GLU A 192 16.43 12.02 1.98
N ILE A 193 15.38 11.43 2.57
CA ILE A 193 15.06 9.99 2.39
C ILE A 193 14.80 9.64 0.92
N ALA A 194 14.12 10.51 0.17
CA ALA A 194 13.86 10.29 -1.25
C ALA A 194 15.17 10.31 -2.06
N TYR A 195 16.02 11.33 -1.88
CA TYR A 195 17.31 11.40 -2.58
C TYR A 195 18.26 10.26 -2.20
N SER A 196 18.40 9.93 -0.91
CA SER A 196 19.27 8.84 -0.44
C SER A 196 18.87 7.47 -1.01
N ARG A 197 17.63 7.29 -1.47
CA ARG A 197 17.16 6.03 -2.08
C ARG A 197 17.37 5.98 -3.59
N HIS A 198 17.44 7.12 -4.26
CA HIS A 198 17.92 7.17 -5.65
C HIS A 198 19.45 7.03 -5.73
N SER A 199 20.21 7.56 -4.76
CA SER A 199 21.69 7.51 -4.79
C SER A 199 22.30 6.14 -4.46
N VAL A 200 21.51 5.13 -4.11
CA VAL A 200 21.96 3.75 -3.79
C VAL A 200 21.67 2.79 -4.97
N LYS A 201 21.50 3.35 -6.18
CA LYS A 201 21.30 2.62 -7.45
C LYS A 201 22.33 3.01 -8.54
N CYS A 202 23.50 3.47 -8.12
CA CYS A 202 24.66 3.74 -8.97
C CYS A 202 25.88 2.98 -8.44
#